data_AF-A0A936ASM0-F1
#
_entry.id   AF-A0A936ASM0-F1
#
_cell.length_a   1.000
_cell.length_b   1.000
_cell.length_c   1.000
_cell.angle_alpha   90.00
_cell.angle_beta   90.00
_cell.angle_gamma   90.00
#
_symmetry.space_group_name_H-M   'P 1'
#
loop_
_entity.id
_entity.type
_entity.pdbx_description
1 polymer ?
#
loop_
_entity_poly.entity_id
_entity_poly.type
_entity_poly.pdbx_seq_one_letter_code
_entity_poly.pdbx_strand_id
1 'polypeptide(L)'
;MSTTILPPGQLGITSVAPDSPAAAAGFDVGDILVALDGDRIDAASFAQRFSEKKIGSTLNFALLRGDRLMTVNVAVGSREPVSYVVKEKTGAD
;
A
#
# COMPACT_ATOMS: atom_id res chain seq x y z
N MET A 1 1.42 8.53 20.57
CA MET A 1 0.55 7.90 19.56
C MET A 1 0.37 8.92 18.43
N SER A 2 1.13 8.78 17.35
CA SER A 2 1.16 9.75 16.25
C SER A 2 0.06 9.41 15.25
N THR A 3 -0.99 10.24 15.20
CA THR A 3 -2.05 10.08 14.19
C THR A 3 -1.58 10.76 12.91
N THR A 4 -1.09 9.99 11.94
CA THR A 4 -0.85 10.51 10.60
C THR A 4 -2.20 10.63 9.91
N ILE A 5 -2.68 11.86 9.76
CA ILE A 5 -3.86 12.19 8.96
C ILE A 5 -3.46 12.07 7.47
N LEU A 6 -3.85 10.98 6.84
CA LEU A 6 -3.74 10.85 5.39
C LEU A 6 -4.81 11.72 4.71
N PRO A 7 -4.47 12.44 3.63
CA PRO A 7 -5.45 13.12 2.81
C PRO A 7 -6.40 12.10 2.15
N PRO A 8 -7.67 12.46 1.92
CA PRO A 8 -8.67 11.55 1.36
C PRO A 8 -8.24 11.02 -0.02
N GLY A 9 -8.36 9.71 -0.21
CA GLY A 9 -8.04 9.01 -1.47
C GLY A 9 -6.68 8.29 -1.51
N GLN A 10 -5.78 8.58 -0.57
CA GLN A 10 -4.43 7.97 -0.53
C GLN A 10 -4.37 6.68 0.29
N LEU A 11 -3.53 5.74 -0.16
CA LEU A 11 -3.33 4.43 0.43
C LEU A 11 -2.18 4.46 1.43
N GLY A 12 -2.50 4.66 2.71
CA GLY A 12 -1.51 4.65 3.78
C GLY A 12 -1.28 3.25 4.33
N ILE A 13 -0.02 2.88 4.49
CA ILE A 13 0.37 1.68 5.23
C ILE A 13 0.17 1.93 6.71
N THR A 14 -0.69 1.14 7.33
CA THR A 14 -0.98 1.22 8.78
C THR A 14 -0.35 0.08 9.57
N SER A 15 -0.05 -1.03 8.89
CA SER A 15 0.62 -2.20 9.47
C SER A 15 1.24 -3.04 8.36
N VAL A 16 2.38 -3.65 8.66
CA VAL A 16 3.07 -4.59 7.76
C VAL A 16 3.28 -5.89 8.52
N ALA A 17 2.80 -6.99 7.95
CA ALA A 17 2.96 -8.30 8.57
C ALA A 17 4.44 -8.73 8.51
N PRO A 18 5.03 -9.19 9.63
CA PRO A 18 6.35 -9.83 9.59
C PRO A 18 6.28 -11.06 8.67
N ASP A 19 7.35 -11.33 7.92
CA ASP A 19 7.45 -12.39 6.90
C ASP A 19 6.60 -12.20 5.63
N SER A 20 5.95 -11.05 5.46
CA SER A 20 5.24 -10.74 4.20
C SER A 20 6.20 -10.28 3.08
N PRO A 21 5.83 -10.44 1.79
CA PRO A 21 6.60 -9.87 0.69
C PRO A 21 6.68 -8.34 0.76
N ALA A 22 5.74 -7.66 1.43
CA ALA A 22 5.80 -6.23 1.71
C ALA A 22 6.89 -5.90 2.76
N ALA A 23 7.01 -6.68 3.84
CA ALA A 23 8.11 -6.52 4.79
C ALA A 23 9.47 -6.79 4.13
N ALA A 24 9.57 -7.85 3.34
CA ALA A 24 10.78 -8.18 2.60
C ALA A 24 11.17 -7.09 1.56
N ALA A 25 10.18 -6.41 0.99
CA ALA A 25 10.37 -5.29 0.07
C ALA A 25 10.67 -3.95 0.78
N GLY A 26 10.58 -3.89 2.11
CA GLY A 26 10.92 -2.70 2.90
C GLY A 26 9.78 -1.70 3.10
N PHE A 27 8.52 -2.14 3.00
CA PHE A 27 7.36 -1.34 3.40
C PHE A 27 7.40 -1.06 4.89
N ASP A 28 7.00 0.15 5.27
CA ASP A 28 6.94 0.60 6.64
C ASP A 28 5.64 1.35 6.93
N VAL A 29 5.26 1.39 8.22
CA VAL A 29 4.03 2.06 8.65
C VAL A 29 4.18 3.57 8.46
N GLY A 30 3.22 4.18 7.78
CA GLY A 30 3.26 5.59 7.40
C GLY A 30 3.69 5.83 5.96
N ASP A 31 4.10 4.79 5.22
CA ASP A 31 4.27 4.89 3.77
C ASP A 31 2.94 5.16 3.08
N ILE A 32 2.97 6.00 2.05
CA ILE A 32 1.78 6.30 1.25
C ILE A 32 1.97 5.78 -0.16
N LEU A 33 1.20 4.78 -0.56
CA LEU A 33 1.17 4.29 -1.92
C LEU A 33 0.51 5.32 -2.84
N VAL A 34 1.20 5.64 -3.94
CA VAL A 34 0.75 6.62 -4.94
C VAL A 34 0.69 6.03 -6.35
N ALA A 35 1.49 5.00 -6.64
CA ALA A 35 1.45 4.32 -7.94
C ALA A 35 1.76 2.83 -7.84
N LEU A 36 1.24 2.08 -8.80
CA LEU A 36 1.49 0.67 -9.04
C LEU A 36 1.90 0.51 -10.50
N ASP A 37 3.06 -0.08 -10.76
CA ASP A 37 3.56 -0.38 -12.10
C ASP A 37 3.73 0.87 -13.00
N GLY A 38 3.81 2.06 -12.37
CA GLY A 38 3.81 3.35 -13.07
C GLY A 38 2.42 3.97 -13.24
N ASP A 39 1.34 3.22 -12.99
CA ASP A 39 -0.02 3.73 -12.98
C ASP A 39 -0.35 4.34 -11.61
N ARG A 40 -0.91 5.55 -11.61
CA ARG A 40 -1.43 6.16 -10.38
C ARG A 40 -2.57 5.32 -9.83
N ILE A 41 -2.51 5.01 -8.52
CA ILE A 41 -3.54 4.23 -7.84
C ILE A 41 -4.11 4.98 -6.65
N ASP A 42 -5.40 4.77 -6.42
CA ASP A 42 -6.15 5.23 -5.26
C ASP A 42 -6.77 4.03 -4.54
N ALA A 43 -7.29 4.25 -3.33
CA ALA A 43 -7.87 3.16 -2.53
C ALA A 43 -8.94 2.34 -3.26
N ALA A 44 -9.78 3.00 -4.07
CA ALA A 44 -10.82 2.35 -4.86
C ALA A 44 -10.26 1.52 -6.03
N SER A 45 -9.23 2.03 -6.71
CA SER A 45 -8.67 1.37 -7.90
C SER A 45 -7.67 0.28 -7.54
N PHE A 46 -7.00 0.37 -6.39
CA PHE A 46 -5.99 -0.59 -5.97
C PHE A 46 -6.55 -2.01 -5.84
N ALA A 47 -7.70 -2.18 -5.18
CA ALA A 47 -8.30 -3.51 -4.99
C ALA A 47 -8.63 -4.18 -6.33
N GLN A 48 -9.14 -3.42 -7.30
CA GLN A 48 -9.44 -3.91 -8.64
C GLN A 48 -8.15 -4.30 -9.36
N ARG A 49 -7.18 -3.38 -9.44
CA ARG A 49 -5.91 -3.60 -10.15
C ARG A 49 -5.11 -4.75 -9.54
N PHE A 50 -5.07 -4.84 -8.21
CA PHE A 50 -4.39 -5.93 -7.51
C PHE A 50 -5.04 -7.29 -7.82
N SER A 51 -6.38 -7.34 -7.93
CA SER A 51 -7.10 -8.57 -8.33
C SER A 51 -6.85 -8.95 -9.79
N GLU A 52 -6.56 -7.98 -10.66
CA GLU A 52 -6.20 -8.22 -12.07
C GLU A 52 -4.77 -8.77 -12.22
N LYS A 53 -3.88 -8.57 -11.24
CA LYS A 53 -2.48 -9.00 -11.32
C LYS A 53 -2.34 -10.48 -10.94
N LYS A 54 -1.52 -11.21 -11.71
CA LYS A 54 -1.25 -12.63 -11.46
C LYS A 54 -0.31 -12.83 -10.29
N ILE A 55 -0.68 -13.78 -9.44
CA ILE A 55 0.18 -14.34 -8.41
C ILE A 55 1.49 -14.83 -9.05
N GLY A 56 2.62 -14.53 -8.41
CA GLY A 56 3.97 -14.80 -8.90
C GLY A 56 4.58 -13.67 -9.74
N SER A 57 3.83 -12.62 -10.06
CA SER A 57 4.36 -11.44 -10.75
C SER A 57 5.06 -10.50 -9.77
N THR A 58 6.07 -9.77 -10.22
CA THR A 58 6.66 -8.67 -9.44
C THR A 58 5.92 -7.37 -9.77
N LEU A 59 5.39 -6.69 -8.76
CA LEU A 59 4.75 -5.39 -8.88
C LEU A 59 5.70 -4.30 -8.40
N ASN A 60 5.74 -3.20 -9.13
CA ASN A 60 6.53 -2.03 -8.76
C ASN A 60 5.63 -1.02 -8.06
N PHE A 61 5.90 -0.71 -6.80
CA PHE A 61 5.08 0.22 -6.02
C PHE A 61 5.84 1.52 -5.82
N ALA A 62 5.22 2.64 -6.20
CA ALA A 62 5.71 3.95 -5.80
C ALA A 62 5.02 4.35 -4.50
N LEU A 63 5.84 4.64 -3.49
CA LEU A 63 5.41 5.06 -2.17
C LEU A 63 6.06 6.38 -1.78
N LEU A 64 5.36 7.17 -0.99
CA LEU A 64 5.83 8.42 -0.43
C LEU A 64 6.11 8.19 1.06
N ARG A 65 7.37 8.33 1.45
CA ARG A 65 7.80 8.27 2.86
C ARG A 65 8.20 9.68 3.30
N GLY A 66 7.27 10.35 3.99
CA GLY A 66 7.38 11.78 4.27
C GLY A 66 7.29 12.59 2.97
N ASP A 67 8.40 13.19 2.57
CA ASP A 67 8.57 14.01 1.36
C ASP A 67 9.36 13.30 0.24
N ARG A 68 9.75 12.04 0.45
CA ARG A 68 10.54 11.26 -0.50
C ARG A 68 9.69 10.25 -1.23
N LEU A 69 9.71 10.31 -2.56
CA LEU A 69 9.18 9.25 -3.40
C LEU A 69 10.19 8.11 -3.49
N MET A 70 9.77 6.91 -3.11
CA MET A 70 10.55 5.69 -3.19
C MET A 70 9.79 4.68 -4.04
N THR A 71 10.54 3.82 -4.72
CA THR A 71 9.97 2.75 -5.54
C THR A 71 10.47 1.42 -5.01
N VAL A 72 9.56 0.51 -4.75
CA VAL A 72 9.87 -0.81 -4.18
C VAL A 72 9.23 -1.92 -5.02
N ASN A 73 9.95 -3.02 -5.17
CA ASN A 73 9.50 -4.18 -5.93
C ASN A 73 8.96 -5.24 -4.97
N VAL A 74 7.71 -5.66 -5.16
CA VAL A 74 7.07 -6.70 -4.36
C VAL A 74 6.65 -7.85 -5.25
N ALA A 75 7.09 -9.05 -4.93
CA ALA A 75 6.54 -10.25 -5.54
C ALA A 75 5.13 -10.52 -4.99
N VAL A 76 4.15 -10.70 -5.87
CA VAL A 76 2.79 -11.10 -5.50
C VAL A 76 2.81 -12.56 -5.05
N GLY A 77 3.03 -12.78 -3.76
CA GLY A 77 2.87 -14.10 -3.15
C GLY A 77 1.41 -14.53 -3.09
N SER A 78 1.13 -15.82 -3.25
CA SER A 78 -0.21 -16.40 -3.14
C SER A 78 -0.87 -16.02 -1.81
N ARG A 79 -1.82 -15.09 -1.84
CA ARG A 79 -2.91 -14.90 -0.89
C ARG A 79 -2.55 -15.18 0.58
N GLU A 80 -1.63 -14.42 1.14
CA GLU A 80 -1.89 -13.94 2.50
C GLU A 80 -2.64 -12.63 2.33
N PRO A 81 -3.93 -12.57 2.71
CA PRO A 81 -4.67 -11.32 2.65
C PRO A 81 -3.94 -10.37 3.59
N VAL A 82 -3.13 -9.48 3.02
CA VAL A 82 -2.71 -8.27 3.69
C VAL A 82 -4.00 -7.58 4.10
N SER A 83 -4.34 -7.70 5.37
CA SER A 83 -5.46 -7.01 5.98
C SER A 83 -5.02 -5.56 6.09
N TYR A 84 -5.04 -4.87 4.94
CA TYR A 84 -4.98 -3.42 4.92
C TYR A 84 -6.31 -2.98 5.49
N VAL A 85 -6.31 -2.71 6.79
CA VAL A 85 -7.40 -1.97 7.39
C VAL A 85 -7.22 -0.53 6.92
N VAL A 86 -7.69 -0.27 5.69
CA VAL A 86 -7.96 1.09 5.22
C VAL A 86 -9.12 1.57 6.09
N LYS A 87 -8.79 2.10 7.28
CA LYS A 87 -9.76 2.87 8.04
C LYS A 87 -9.88 4.19 7.29
N GLU A 88 -10.85 4.27 6.38
CA GLU A 88 -11.46 5.55 6.07
C GLU A 88 -11.93 6.11 7.40
N LYS A 89 -11.21 7.11 7.93
CA LYS A 89 -11.68 7.81 9.12
C LYS A 89 -12.85 8.66 8.67
N THR A 90 -14.05 8.07 8.63
CA THR A 90 -15.31 8.81 8.61
C THR A 90 -15.28 9.72 9.83
N GLY A 91 -14.96 10.99 9.60
CA GLY A 91 -15.12 12.03 10.61
C GLY A 91 -16.61 12.20 10.85
N ALA A 92 -17.10 11.64 11.95
CA ALA A 92 -18.37 11.98 12.55
C ALA A 92 -18.05 12.76 13.83
N ASP A 93 -18.15 14.08 13.75
CA ASP A 93 -19.00 14.97 14.57
C ASP A 93 -18.64 16.43 14.23
#